data_AF-A0A0F9MA58-F1
#
_entry.id   AF-A0A0F9MA58-F1
#
_cell.length_a   1.000
_cell.length_b   1.000
_cell.length_c   1.000
_cell.angle_alpha   90.00
_cell.angle_beta   90.00
_cell.angle_gamma   90.00
#
_symmetry.space_group_name_H-M   'P 1'
#
loop_
_entity.id
_entity.type
_entity.pdbx_description
1 polymer ?
#
loop_
_entity_poly.entity_id
_entity_poly.type
_entity_poly.pdbx_seq_one_letter_code
_entity_poly.pdbx_strand_id
1 'polypeptide(L)' 'MNIYKRLWSKIGGRPWTYIWRDLWTQAEIMMQILWFFTGIGILIWLGWFGVLVWFIGYLYGYINGHFFWGTKHIKGQEGK' A
#
# COMPACT_ATOMS: atom_id res chain seq x y z
N MET A 1 -17.19 -7.44 -18.67
CA MET A 1 -17.54 -6.89 -17.34
C MET A 1 -16.25 -6.76 -16.53
N ASN A 2 -15.86 -5.57 -16.09
CA ASN A 2 -14.61 -5.36 -15.37
C ASN A 2 -14.74 -5.93 -13.94
N ILE A 3 -14.10 -7.08 -13.69
CA ILE A 3 -14.19 -7.82 -12.41
C ILE A 3 -13.73 -6.95 -11.24
N TYR A 4 -12.66 -6.16 -11.45
CA TYR A 4 -12.16 -5.21 -10.47
C TYR A 4 -13.25 -4.20 -10.10
N LYS A 5 -13.93 -3.60 -11.09
CA LYS A 5 -15.06 -2.66 -10.88
C LYS A 5 -16.18 -3.26 -10.04
N ARG A 6 -16.55 -4.52 -10.32
CA ARG A 6 -17.61 -5.21 -9.58
C ARG A 6 -17.22 -5.51 -8.13
N LEU A 7 -15.94 -5.77 -7.86
CA LEU A 7 -15.45 -6.07 -6.51
C LEU A 7 -15.40 -4.80 -5.66
N TRP A 8 -14.76 -3.74 -6.13
CA TRP A 8 -14.66 -2.51 -5.34
C TRP A 8 -15.99 -1.74 -5.23
N SER A 9 -16.91 -1.89 -6.20
CA SER A 9 -18.24 -1.29 -6.07
C SER A 9 -19.07 -1.94 -4.96
N LYS A 10 -18.78 -3.20 -4.64
CA LYS A 10 -19.43 -3.93 -3.54
C LYS A 10 -18.69 -3.77 -2.22
N ILE A 11 -17.36 -3.70 -2.25
CA ILE A 11 -16.49 -3.65 -1.08
C ILE A 11 -15.76 -2.31 -1.08
N GLY A 12 -16.22 -1.38 -0.25
CA GLY A 12 -15.59 -0.06 -0.07
C GLY A 12 -16.15 1.05 -0.96
N GLY A 13 -17.00 0.76 -1.95
CA GLY A 13 -17.77 1.74 -2.72
C GLY A 13 -16.96 2.62 -3.68
N ARG A 14 -15.63 2.56 -3.61
CA ARG A 14 -14.68 3.33 -4.42
C ARG A 14 -13.49 2.43 -4.81
N PRO A 15 -12.73 2.75 -5.88
CA PRO A 15 -11.60 1.93 -6.27
C PRO A 15 -10.59 1.80 -5.14
N TRP A 16 -10.13 0.58 -4.88
CA TRP A 16 -9.27 0.26 -3.73
C TRP A 16 -7.94 1.00 -3.75
N THR A 17 -7.46 1.38 -4.93
CA THR A 17 -6.31 2.27 -5.08
C THR A 17 -6.52 3.59 -4.31
N TYR A 18 -7.67 4.26 -4.46
CA TYR A 18 -7.97 5.48 -3.72
C TYR A 18 -8.23 5.22 -2.24
N ILE A 19 -8.79 4.06 -1.87
CA ILE A 19 -8.88 3.67 -0.45
C ILE A 19 -7.48 3.61 0.17
N TRP A 20 -6.57 2.91 -0.49
CA TRP A 20 -5.21 2.74 -0.03
C TRP A 20 -4.45 4.07 0.02
N ARG A 21 -4.65 4.94 -0.97
CA ARG A 21 -4.06 6.29 -0.98
C ARG A 21 -4.51 7.11 0.23
N ASP A 22 -5.81 7.13 0.53
CA ASP A 22 -6.35 7.86 1.69
C ASP A 22 -5.78 7.32 3.01
N LEU A 23 -5.71 5.99 3.16
CA LEU A 23 -5.14 5.36 4.35
C LEU A 23 -3.66 5.69 4.51
N TRP A 24 -2.90 5.62 3.41
CA TRP A 24 -1.48 5.95 3.41
C TRP A 24 -1.22 7.41 3.76
N THR A 25 -1.99 8.35 3.18
CA THR A 25 -1.86 9.78 3.49
C THR A 25 -2.29 10.13 4.91
N GLN A 26 -3.29 9.44 5.48
CA GLN A 26 -3.74 9.71 6.85
C GLN A 26 -2.86 9.07 7.92
N ALA A 27 -2.25 7.93 7.63
CA ALA A 27 -1.57 7.11 8.62
C ALA A 27 -0.18 6.66 8.15
N GLU A 28 0.55 7.52 7.43
CA GLU A 28 1.85 7.20 6.85
C GLU A 28 2.81 6.63 7.90
N ILE A 29 2.97 7.32 9.03
CA ILE A 29 3.86 6.90 10.12
C ILE A 29 3.44 5.52 10.66
N MET A 30 2.14 5.28 10.85
CA MET A 30 1.64 4.00 11.34
C MET A 30 1.96 2.87 10.36
N MET A 31 1.80 3.11 9.05
CA MET A 31 2.13 2.13 8.02
C MET A 31 3.62 1.81 7.99
N GLN A 32 4.48 2.81 8.18
CA GLN A 32 5.94 2.62 8.29
C GLN A 32 6.31 1.80 9.54
N ILE A 33 5.67 2.08 10.68
CA ILE A 33 5.88 1.32 11.92
C ILE A 33 5.48 -0.15 11.73
N LEU A 34 4.32 -0.42 11.11
CA LEU A 34 3.88 -1.79 10.80
C LEU A 34 4.87 -2.50 9.86
N TRP A 35 5.38 -1.81 8.84
CA TRP A 35 6.41 -2.33 7.94
C TRP A 35 7.74 -2.66 8.65
N PHE A 36 8.12 -1.85 9.63
CA PHE A 36 9.31 -2.09 10.45
C PHE A 36 9.15 -3.35 11.31
N PHE A 37 8.05 -3.49 12.03
CA PHE A 37 7.81 -4.65 12.91
C PHE A 37 7.64 -5.96 12.13
N THR A 38 7.00 -5.91 10.96
CA THR A 38 6.95 -7.07 10.05
C THR A 38 8.34 -7.44 9.53
N GLY A 39 9.22 -6.47 9.29
CA GLY A 39 10.63 -6.70 9.00
C GLY A 39 11.38 -7.40 10.14
N ILE A 40 11.14 -7.02 11.39
CA ILE A 40 11.69 -7.73 12.57
C ILE A 40 11.19 -9.17 12.61
N GLY A 41 9.89 -9.39 12.38
CA GLY A 41 9.33 -10.74 12.29
C GLY A 41 10.05 -11.56 11.22
N ILE A 42 10.19 -11.01 10.01
CA ILE A 42 10.90 -11.68 8.92
C ILE A 42 12.36 -11.99 9.28
N LEU A 43 13.06 -11.07 9.96
CA LEU A 43 14.42 -11.33 10.43
C LEU A 43 14.48 -12.54 11.38
N ILE A 44 13.54 -12.64 12.32
CA ILE A 44 13.48 -13.74 13.28
C ILE A 44 13.18 -15.07 12.58
N TRP A 45 12.28 -15.09 11.61
CA TRP A 45 11.78 -16.33 11.00
C TRP A 45 12.56 -16.80 9.76
N LEU A 46 13.06 -15.86 8.96
CA LEU A 46 13.67 -16.12 7.64
C LEU A 46 15.11 -15.58 7.54
N GLY A 47 15.61 -14.93 8.59
CA GLY A 47 16.95 -14.34 8.62
C GLY A 47 17.13 -13.17 7.64
N TRP A 48 18.40 -12.81 7.41
CA TRP A 48 18.77 -11.65 6.60
C TRP A 48 18.35 -11.76 5.13
N PHE A 49 18.28 -12.97 4.56
CA PHE A 49 17.80 -13.15 3.20
C PHE A 49 16.31 -12.81 3.07
N GLY A 50 15.49 -13.21 4.05
CA GLY A 50 14.09 -12.80 4.12
C GLY A 50 13.95 -11.28 4.21
N VAL A 51 14.78 -10.63 5.03
CA VAL A 51 14.79 -9.17 5.15
C VAL A 51 15.17 -8.50 3.83
N LEU A 52 16.15 -9.03 3.09
CA LEU A 52 16.51 -8.51 1.77
C LEU A 52 15.32 -8.54 0.81
N VAL A 53 14.63 -9.68 0.71
CA VAL A 53 13.44 -9.84 -0.14
C VAL A 53 12.33 -8.88 0.30
N TRP A 54 12.12 -8.74 1.61
CA TRP A 54 11.16 -7.81 2.20
C TRP A 54 11.46 -6.35 1.82
N PHE A 55 12.72 -5.92 1.94
CA PHE A 55 13.18 -4.59 1.56
C PHE A 55 13.02 -4.30 0.07
N ILE A 56 13.30 -5.27 -0.80
CA ILE A 56 13.09 -5.12 -2.24
C ILE A 56 11.60 -4.92 -2.53
N GLY A 57 10.73 -5.70 -1.87
CA GLY A 57 9.28 -5.53 -1.95
C GLY A 57 8.82 -4.15 -1.48
N TYR A 58 9.37 -3.65 -0.37
CA TYR A 58 9.12 -2.30 0.12
C TYR A 58 9.51 -1.25 -0.92
N LEU A 59 10.74 -1.31 -1.42
CA LEU A 59 11.28 -0.33 -2.35
C LEU A 59 10.45 -0.29 -3.63
N TYR A 60 10.12 -1.45 -4.19
CA TYR A 60 9.26 -1.54 -5.36
C TYR A 60 7.88 -0.94 -5.10
N GLY A 61 7.23 -1.30 -3.98
CA GLY A 61 5.91 -0.77 -3.62
C GLY A 61 5.92 0.74 -3.37
N TYR A 62 6.93 1.23 -2.66
CA TYR A 62 7.09 2.65 -2.32
C TYR A 62 7.31 3.50 -3.58
N ILE A 63 8.17 3.05 -4.49
CA ILE A 63 8.43 3.71 -5.78
C ILE A 63 7.16 3.74 -6.63
N ASN A 64 6.48 2.59 -6.79
CA ASN A 64 5.23 2.54 -7.55
C ASN A 64 4.15 3.43 -6.94
N GLY A 65 4.03 3.47 -5.61
CA GLY A 65 3.12 4.37 -4.92
C GLY A 65 3.42 5.84 -5.22
N HIS A 66 4.69 6.24 -5.19
CA HIS A 66 5.10 7.62 -5.49
C HIS A 66 4.80 8.00 -6.94
N PHE A 67 5.13 7.14 -7.91
CA PHE A 67 4.85 7.42 -9.32
C PHE A 67 3.36 7.40 -9.65
N PHE A 68 2.61 6.45 -9.08
CA PHE A 68 1.17 6.32 -9.33
C PHE A 68 0.36 7.45 -8.68
N TRP A 69 0.78 7.93 -7.51
CA TRP A 69 0.08 8.97 -6.74
C TRP A 69 0.73 10.35 -6.81
N GLY A 70 1.65 10.59 -7.75
CA GLY A 70 2.43 11.84 -7.90
C GLY A 70 1.64 13.13 -8.17
N THR A 71 0.32 13.07 -8.03
CA THR A 71 -0.61 14.21 -8.05
C THR A 71 -0.95 14.64 -6.62
N LYS A 72 -1.49 15.84 -6.44
CA LYS A 72 -1.99 16.26 -5.12
C LYS A 72 -3.09 15.29 -4.66
N HIS A 73 -3.00 14.85 -3.40
CA HIS A 73 -4.02 14.00 -2.79
C HIS A 73 -5.36 14.75 -2.66
N ILE A 74 -6.45 14.12 -3.09
CA ILE A 74 -7.82 14.59 -2.89
C ILE A 74 -8.55 13.53 -2.08
N LYS A 75 -8.94 13.88 -0.86
CA LYS A 75 -9.64 12.97 0.05
C LYS A 75 -10.96 12.54 -0.58
N GLY A 76 -11.24 11.23 -0.59
CA GLY A 76 -12.51 10.74 -1.13
C GLY A 76 -12.59 10.72 -2.66
N GLN A 77 -11.46 10.81 -3.36
CA GLN A 77 -11.45 10.78 -4.82
C GLN A 77 -12.07 9.47 -5.34
N GLU A 78 -13.12 9.61 -6.15
CA GLU A 78 -13.70 8.51 -6.92
C GLU A 78 -12.89 8.38 -8.21
N GLY A 79 -12.43 7.16 -8.52
CA GLY A 79 -11.77 6.90 -9.80
C GLY A 79 -12.78 7.11 -10.92
N LYS A 80 -12.47 8.07 -11.80
CA LYS A 80 -13.26 8.33 -13.01
C LYS A 80 -13.34 7.09 -13.90
#